data_AF-A0A349PD00-F1
#
_entry.id   AF-A0A349PD00-F1
#
_cell.length_a   1.000
_cell.length_b   1.000
_cell.length_c   1.000
_cell.angle_alpha   90.00
_cell.angle_beta   90.00
_cell.angle_gamma   90.00
#
_symmetry.space_group_name_H-M   'P 1'
#
loop_
_entity.id
_entity.type
_entity.pdbx_description
1 polymer ?
#
loop_
_entity_poly.entity_id
_entity_poly.type
_entity_poly.pdbx_seq_one_letter_code
_entity_poly.pdbx_strand_id
1 'polypeptide(L)'
;MAEITIGLCTSGSRLKVAACAGGRVFQAQKKVYNQERVLFTLLKRELKKAGTELRAVNVVCAARGPGRFTGIRISLTLAGALKALAGAKVYTATLFEIMALQAFETAQFRAWAAKNPAGRLAVLLHAFKDEYFCQFFKARGRIPRPEGEPVWLKEGEIKELLAGAGVIYAAGDSEEAPEIYSLVPQGTAVAPRAVSKIIPAYIIKAARAYGSRTLKPLYLKPAKYEMENKK
;
A
#
# COMPACT_ATOMS: atom_id res chain seq x y z
N MET A 1 18.99 -10.07 21.06
CA MET A 1 19.23 -9.32 19.80
C MET A 1 17.97 -8.55 19.43
N ALA A 2 18.10 -7.32 18.92
CA ALA A 2 16.94 -6.53 18.50
C ALA A 2 16.29 -7.14 17.26
N GLU A 3 14.95 -7.11 17.17
CA GLU A 3 14.20 -7.56 15.99
C GLU A 3 14.56 -6.68 14.78
N ILE A 4 15.03 -7.29 13.70
CA ILE A 4 15.32 -6.61 12.43
C ILE A 4 14.16 -6.87 11.46
N THR A 5 13.49 -5.79 11.06
CA THR A 5 12.34 -5.85 10.15
C THR A 5 12.65 -5.12 8.84
N ILE A 6 12.29 -5.70 7.70
CA ILE A 6 12.34 -5.01 6.41
C ILE A 6 10.94 -4.80 5.84
N GLY A 7 10.74 -3.71 5.09
CA GLY A 7 9.52 -3.38 4.37
C GLY A 7 9.79 -3.32 2.87
N LEU A 8 8.96 -3.96 2.04
CA LEU A 8 9.17 -4.08 0.60
C LEU A 8 7.89 -3.74 -0.16
N CYS A 9 8.00 -2.85 -1.16
CA CYS A 9 6.93 -2.59 -2.10
C CYS A 9 7.53 -2.35 -3.49
N THR A 10 7.14 -3.20 -4.42
CA THR A 10 7.54 -3.17 -5.83
C THR A 10 6.35 -3.10 -6.78
N SER A 11 5.15 -2.81 -6.26
CA SER A 11 3.88 -2.81 -7.01
C SER A 11 3.68 -1.60 -7.95
N GLY A 12 4.40 -0.49 -7.74
CA GLY A 12 4.30 0.74 -8.54
C GLY A 12 5.50 1.00 -9.45
N SER A 13 5.66 2.24 -9.89
CA SER A 13 6.79 2.72 -10.71
C SER A 13 8.10 2.84 -9.93
N ARG A 14 8.03 2.92 -8.60
CA ARG A 14 9.17 2.99 -7.69
C ARG A 14 9.36 1.72 -6.88
N LEU A 15 10.61 1.26 -6.80
CA LEU A 15 11.06 0.36 -5.75
C LEU A 15 11.06 1.12 -4.43
N LYS A 16 10.42 0.56 -3.40
CA LYS A 16 10.34 1.13 -2.06
C LYS A 16 10.83 0.10 -1.04
N VAL A 17 11.79 0.51 -0.21
CA VAL A 17 12.37 -0.33 0.85
C VAL A 17 12.42 0.42 2.17
N ALA A 18 12.20 -0.30 3.26
CA ALA A 18 12.44 0.17 4.62
C ALA A 18 13.20 -0.91 5.41
N ALA A 19 14.04 -0.48 6.34
CA ALA A 19 14.72 -1.31 7.33
C ALA A 19 14.49 -0.71 8.71
N CYS A 20 14.02 -1.51 9.65
CA CYS A 20 13.78 -1.13 11.03
C CYS A 20 14.66 -1.97 11.95
N ALA A 21 15.44 -1.30 12.80
CA ALA A 21 16.26 -1.92 13.84
C ALA A 21 16.19 -1.04 15.09
N GLY A 22 15.89 -1.64 16.25
CA GLY A 22 15.82 -0.91 17.52
C GLY A 22 14.82 0.26 17.50
N GLY A 23 13.70 0.12 16.78
CA GLY A 23 12.67 1.16 16.65
C GLY A 23 13.00 2.28 15.66
N ARG A 24 14.21 2.33 15.11
CA ARG A 24 14.61 3.32 14.09
C ARG A 24 14.34 2.78 12.69
N VAL A 25 13.67 3.58 11.86
CA VAL A 25 13.35 3.21 10.48
C VAL A 25 14.23 3.99 9.51
N PHE A 26 14.96 3.27 8.68
CA PHE A 26 15.67 3.78 7.51
C PHE A 26 14.89 3.39 6.27
N GLN A 27 14.76 4.29 5.32
CA GLN A 27 13.92 4.06 4.16
C GLN A 27 14.48 4.72 2.92
N ALA A 28 14.19 4.11 1.78
CA ALA A 28 14.53 4.66 0.49
C ALA A 28 13.53 4.24 -0.57
N GLN A 29 13.49 5.02 -1.63
CA GLN A 29 12.78 4.67 -2.83
C GLN A 29 13.54 5.11 -4.07
N LYS A 30 13.34 4.39 -5.18
CA LYS A 30 13.99 4.69 -6.47
C LYS A 30 13.02 4.40 -7.61
N LYS A 31 12.82 5.39 -8.50
CA LYS A 31 12.10 5.19 -9.77
C LYS A 31 13.01 4.39 -10.70
N VAL A 32 12.57 3.20 -11.08
CA VAL A 32 13.35 2.24 -11.88
C VAL A 32 12.41 1.17 -12.42
N TYR A 33 12.58 0.84 -13.70
CA TYR A 33 11.71 -0.13 -14.37
C TYR A 33 11.99 -1.58 -13.90
N ASN A 34 13.25 -2.01 -14.02
CA ASN A 34 13.75 -3.32 -13.59
C ASN A 34 14.13 -3.30 -12.11
N GLN A 35 13.12 -3.29 -11.23
CA GLN A 35 13.28 -3.10 -9.79
C GLN A 35 14.11 -4.22 -9.13
N GLU A 36 14.02 -5.44 -9.63
CA GLU A 36 14.77 -6.61 -9.16
C GLU A 36 16.28 -6.43 -9.28
N ARG A 37 16.77 -5.70 -10.31
CA ARG A 37 18.21 -5.44 -10.50
C ARG A 37 18.81 -4.54 -9.41
N VAL A 38 18.00 -3.71 -8.77
CA VAL A 38 18.45 -2.72 -7.78
C VAL A 38 17.94 -3.00 -6.36
N LEU A 39 17.03 -3.97 -6.21
CA LEU A 39 16.38 -4.34 -4.95
C LEU A 39 17.39 -4.61 -3.84
N PHE A 40 18.31 -5.56 -4.07
CA PHE A 40 19.27 -5.93 -3.03
C PHE A 40 20.27 -4.82 -2.73
N THR A 41 20.70 -4.05 -3.72
CA THR A 41 21.60 -2.91 -3.52
C THR A 41 20.94 -1.87 -2.62
N LEU A 42 19.68 -1.51 -2.89
CA LEU A 42 18.95 -0.53 -2.10
C LEU A 42 18.65 -1.05 -0.68
N LEU A 43 18.23 -2.32 -0.56
CA LEU A 43 17.94 -2.96 0.72
C LEU A 43 19.18 -3.07 1.61
N LYS A 44 20.30 -3.58 1.07
CA LYS A 44 21.58 -3.68 1.80
C LYS A 44 22.06 -2.32 2.28
N ARG A 45 21.87 -1.27 1.48
CA ARG A 45 22.22 0.10 1.87
C ARG A 45 21.40 0.57 3.09
N GLU A 46 20.09 0.37 3.11
CA GLU A 46 19.26 0.79 4.24
C GLU A 46 19.51 -0.08 5.49
N LEU A 47 19.76 -1.38 5.33
CA LEU A 47 20.20 -2.26 6.43
C LEU A 47 21.54 -1.82 7.02
N LYS A 48 22.52 -1.45 6.19
CA LYS A 48 23.82 -0.94 6.65
C LYS A 48 23.66 0.34 7.47
N LYS A 49 22.79 1.28 7.04
CA LYS A 49 22.49 2.48 7.84
C LYS A 49 21.85 2.14 9.20
N ALA A 50 21.09 1.05 9.25
CA ALA A 50 20.52 0.50 10.48
C ALA A 50 21.53 -0.32 11.32
N GLY A 51 22.81 -0.39 10.92
CA GLY A 51 23.85 -1.13 11.63
C GLY A 51 23.68 -2.65 11.56
N THR A 52 23.01 -3.16 10.52
CA THR A 52 22.68 -4.57 10.38
C THR A 52 22.87 -5.04 8.93
N GLU A 53 22.56 -6.31 8.67
CA GLU A 53 22.71 -6.95 7.37
C GLU A 53 21.52 -7.85 7.05
N LEU A 54 21.47 -8.35 5.81
CA LEU A 54 20.34 -9.15 5.33
C LEU A 54 20.19 -10.46 6.13
N ARG A 55 21.29 -11.06 6.57
CA ARG A 55 21.28 -12.31 7.35
C ARG A 55 20.65 -12.15 8.73
N ALA A 56 20.62 -10.94 9.26
CA ALA A 56 20.04 -10.65 10.57
C ALA A 56 18.53 -10.37 10.52
N VAL A 57 17.91 -10.31 9.32
CA VAL A 57 16.48 -10.00 9.16
C VAL A 57 15.62 -11.11 9.78
N ASN A 58 14.79 -10.75 10.76
CA ASN A 58 13.88 -11.66 11.45
C ASN A 58 12.43 -11.53 10.95
N VAL A 59 12.07 -10.38 10.39
CA VAL A 59 10.72 -10.06 9.93
C VAL A 59 10.74 -9.41 8.56
N VAL A 60 9.86 -9.86 7.68
CA VAL A 60 9.65 -9.28 6.36
C VAL A 60 8.20 -8.81 6.24
N CYS A 61 8.05 -7.52 5.94
CA CYS A 61 6.78 -6.87 5.62
C CYS A 61 6.74 -6.59 4.11
N ALA A 62 5.70 -7.05 3.41
CA ALA A 62 5.58 -6.84 1.97
C ALA A 62 4.19 -6.33 1.55
N ALA A 63 4.17 -5.42 0.58
CA ALA A 63 2.94 -5.03 -0.09
C ALA A 63 2.44 -6.16 -1.00
N ARG A 64 1.19 -6.61 -0.83
CA ARG A 64 0.61 -7.71 -1.63
C ARG A 64 -0.27 -7.26 -2.79
N GLY A 65 -0.30 -5.96 -3.09
CA GLY A 65 -1.11 -5.38 -4.16
C GLY A 65 -2.30 -4.54 -3.65
N PRO A 66 -3.15 -4.03 -4.55
CA PRO A 66 -3.08 -4.22 -6.01
C PRO A 66 -1.91 -3.42 -6.64
N GLY A 67 -1.69 -3.58 -7.95
CA GLY A 67 -0.61 -2.92 -8.69
C GLY A 67 -0.03 -3.79 -9.80
N ARG A 68 1.16 -3.44 -10.29
CA ARG A 68 1.84 -4.14 -11.38
C ARG A 68 2.07 -5.61 -11.01
N PHE A 69 1.61 -6.52 -11.87
CA PHE A 69 1.64 -7.97 -11.65
C PHE A 69 3.04 -8.51 -11.32
N THR A 70 4.02 -8.22 -12.17
CA THR A 70 5.42 -8.59 -11.94
C THR A 70 5.96 -7.94 -10.65
N GLY A 71 5.58 -6.68 -10.43
CA GLY A 71 5.95 -5.90 -9.25
C GLY A 71 5.53 -6.58 -7.95
N ILE A 72 4.26 -6.95 -7.80
CA ILE A 72 3.76 -7.63 -6.60
C ILE A 72 4.55 -8.91 -6.33
N ARG A 73 4.77 -9.73 -7.38
CA ARG A 73 5.48 -11.00 -7.27
C ARG A 73 6.92 -10.85 -6.79
N ILE A 74 7.65 -9.81 -7.21
CA ILE A 74 9.03 -9.58 -6.74
C ILE A 74 9.08 -9.48 -5.21
N SER A 75 8.25 -8.62 -4.60
CA SER A 75 8.24 -8.43 -3.14
C SER A 75 7.76 -9.66 -2.38
N LEU A 76 6.72 -10.35 -2.87
CA LEU A 76 6.18 -11.54 -2.21
C LEU A 76 7.09 -12.75 -2.36
N THR A 77 7.78 -12.91 -3.49
CA THR A 77 8.78 -13.97 -3.70
C THR A 77 9.95 -13.78 -2.74
N LEU A 78 10.47 -12.56 -2.56
CA LEU A 78 11.54 -12.32 -1.58
C LEU A 78 11.07 -12.60 -0.15
N ALA A 79 9.85 -12.19 0.21
CA ALA A 79 9.27 -12.50 1.52
C ALA A 79 9.12 -14.02 1.74
N GLY A 80 8.64 -14.75 0.73
CA GLY A 80 8.53 -16.21 0.76
C GLY A 80 9.89 -16.91 0.87
N ALA A 81 10.89 -16.45 0.12
CA ALA A 81 12.25 -16.99 0.17
C ALA A 81 12.89 -16.78 1.55
N LEU A 82 12.77 -15.58 2.14
CA LEU A 82 13.29 -15.31 3.49
C LEU A 82 12.55 -16.10 4.57
N LYS A 83 11.25 -16.32 4.40
CA LYS A 83 10.48 -17.23 5.28
C LYS A 83 11.01 -18.65 5.21
N ALA A 84 11.18 -19.19 4.00
CA ALA A 84 11.55 -20.59 3.78
C ALA A 84 13.02 -20.87 4.14
N LEU A 85 13.93 -19.95 3.82
CA LEU A 85 15.38 -20.18 3.94
C LEU A 85 15.98 -19.60 5.23
N ALA A 86 15.40 -18.54 5.79
CA ALA A 86 15.92 -17.85 6.97
C ALA A 86 14.96 -17.89 8.17
N GLY A 87 13.82 -18.57 8.06
CA GLY A 87 12.83 -18.66 9.14
C GLY A 87 12.17 -17.32 9.49
N ALA A 88 12.26 -16.31 8.61
CA ALA A 88 11.74 -14.99 8.89
C ALA A 88 10.21 -14.99 9.01
N LYS A 89 9.68 -14.24 9.98
CA LYS A 89 8.23 -14.01 10.09
C LYS A 89 7.78 -13.09 8.95
N VAL A 90 6.70 -13.45 8.27
CA VAL A 90 6.16 -12.64 7.17
C VAL A 90 4.86 -11.99 7.60
N TYR A 91 4.76 -10.69 7.32
CA TYR A 91 3.52 -9.94 7.37
C TYR A 91 3.29 -9.24 6.03
N THR A 92 2.03 -9.11 5.62
CA THR A 92 1.68 -8.41 4.38
C THR A 92 0.55 -7.42 4.60
N ALA A 93 0.53 -6.40 3.75
CA ALA A 93 -0.55 -5.42 3.69
C ALA A 93 -0.91 -5.12 2.24
N THR A 94 -2.15 -4.76 1.98
CA THR A 94 -2.56 -4.20 0.69
C THR A 94 -2.08 -2.76 0.57
N LEU A 95 -1.99 -2.23 -0.65
CA LEU A 95 -1.73 -0.80 -0.84
C LEU A 95 -2.84 0.06 -0.24
N PHE A 96 -4.08 -0.44 -0.22
CA PHE A 96 -5.19 0.22 0.43
C PHE A 96 -4.97 0.37 1.94
N GLU A 97 -4.61 -0.71 2.62
CA GLU A 97 -4.29 -0.72 4.05
C GLU A 97 -3.13 0.22 4.38
N ILE A 98 -2.08 0.22 3.54
CA ILE A 98 -0.91 1.10 3.71
C ILE A 98 -1.31 2.57 3.59
N MET A 99 -2.02 2.95 2.53
CA MET A 99 -2.46 4.33 2.31
C MET A 99 -3.53 4.78 3.29
N ALA A 100 -4.46 3.88 3.67
CA ALA A 100 -5.48 4.17 4.65
C ALA A 100 -4.82 4.53 5.99
N LEU A 101 -3.90 3.69 6.48
CA LEU A 101 -3.19 3.94 7.72
C LEU A 101 -2.37 5.25 7.66
N GLN A 102 -1.73 5.50 6.51
CA GLN A 102 -0.96 6.71 6.30
C GLN A 102 -1.81 7.98 6.36
N ALA A 103 -2.97 7.99 5.69
CA ALA A 103 -3.91 9.10 5.75
C ALA A 103 -4.50 9.25 7.17
N PHE A 104 -4.89 8.13 7.79
CA PHE A 104 -5.49 8.07 9.12
C PHE A 104 -4.62 8.73 10.21
N GLU A 105 -3.30 8.62 10.09
CA GLU A 105 -2.35 9.17 11.06
C GLU A 105 -1.99 10.64 10.82
N THR A 106 -2.54 11.28 9.79
CA THR A 106 -2.36 12.72 9.60
C THR A 106 -3.24 13.53 10.54
N ALA A 107 -2.75 14.71 10.97
CA ALA A 107 -3.56 15.64 11.74
C ALA A 107 -4.79 16.13 10.94
N GLN A 108 -4.64 16.32 9.63
CA GLN A 108 -5.72 16.72 8.72
C GLN A 108 -6.87 15.70 8.71
N PHE A 109 -6.57 14.41 8.55
CA PHE A 109 -7.60 13.38 8.60
C PHE A 109 -8.27 13.33 9.97
N ARG A 110 -7.51 13.39 11.07
CA ARG A 110 -8.10 13.39 12.43
C ARG A 110 -9.05 14.57 12.65
N ALA A 111 -8.65 15.77 12.23
CA ALA A 111 -9.50 16.96 12.33
C ALA A 111 -10.76 16.84 11.45
N TRP A 112 -10.63 16.27 10.26
CA TRP A 112 -11.77 16.01 9.38
C TRP A 112 -12.71 14.95 9.98
N ALA A 113 -12.18 13.84 10.48
CA ALA A 113 -12.96 12.74 11.05
C ALA A 113 -13.72 13.16 12.32
N ALA A 114 -13.14 14.06 13.13
CA ALA A 114 -13.82 14.64 14.30
C ALA A 114 -15.09 15.43 13.91
N LYS A 115 -15.08 16.08 12.75
CA LYS A 115 -16.25 16.82 12.20
C LYS A 115 -17.21 15.92 11.42
N ASN A 116 -16.74 14.74 11.00
CA ASN A 116 -17.47 13.81 10.13
C ASN A 116 -17.42 12.39 10.73
N PRO A 117 -18.07 12.13 11.88
CA PRO A 117 -17.95 10.86 12.61
C PRO A 117 -18.51 9.66 11.84
N ALA A 118 -19.48 9.89 10.95
CA ALA A 118 -20.01 8.88 10.02
C ALA A 118 -19.26 8.84 8.68
N GLY A 119 -18.27 9.71 8.49
CA GLY A 119 -17.51 9.83 7.26
C GLY A 119 -16.62 8.63 7.00
N ARG A 120 -16.34 8.39 5.71
CA ARG A 120 -15.55 7.23 5.25
C ARG A 120 -14.22 7.70 4.66
N LEU A 121 -13.18 6.89 4.80
CA LEU A 121 -11.91 7.08 4.10
C LEU A 121 -11.93 6.26 2.81
N ALA A 122 -11.93 6.92 1.66
CA ALA A 122 -11.82 6.28 0.35
C ALA A 122 -10.35 6.24 -0.07
N VAL A 123 -9.80 5.05 -0.32
CA VAL A 123 -8.46 4.91 -0.89
C VAL A 123 -8.56 4.61 -2.37
N LEU A 124 -7.92 5.43 -3.19
CA LEU A 124 -7.94 5.37 -4.64
C LEU A 124 -6.56 5.02 -5.18
N LEU A 125 -6.49 4.03 -6.07
CA LEU A 125 -5.27 3.60 -6.73
C LEU A 125 -5.52 3.55 -8.24
N HIS A 126 -4.55 4.01 -9.04
CA HIS A 126 -4.60 3.82 -10.48
C HIS A 126 -4.30 2.36 -10.84
N ALA A 127 -5.09 1.79 -11.76
CA ALA A 127 -4.87 0.45 -12.26
C ALA A 127 -4.12 0.50 -13.61
N PHE A 128 -4.83 0.85 -14.67
CA PHE A 128 -4.30 0.98 -16.03
C PHE A 128 -5.27 1.79 -16.89
N LYS A 129 -4.76 2.75 -17.67
CA LYS A 129 -5.59 3.67 -18.48
C LYS A 129 -6.67 4.36 -17.64
N ASP A 130 -7.94 4.24 -18.00
CA ASP A 130 -9.12 4.81 -17.36
C ASP A 130 -9.70 3.90 -16.27
N GLU A 131 -8.94 2.91 -15.79
CA GLU A 131 -9.35 1.98 -14.74
C GLU A 131 -8.69 2.30 -13.40
N TYR A 132 -9.46 2.14 -12.33
CA TYR A 132 -9.08 2.50 -10.97
C TYR A 132 -9.50 1.42 -9.99
N PHE A 133 -8.76 1.33 -8.89
CA PHE A 133 -9.15 0.54 -7.73
C PHE A 133 -9.59 1.45 -6.58
N CYS A 134 -10.63 1.03 -5.87
CA CYS A 134 -11.15 1.75 -4.71
C CYS A 134 -11.41 0.79 -3.55
N GLN A 135 -11.12 1.24 -2.33
CA GLN A 135 -11.62 0.60 -1.12
C GLN A 135 -11.97 1.64 -0.07
N PHE A 136 -13.10 1.45 0.59
CA PHE A 136 -13.53 2.30 1.70
C PHE A 136 -13.04 1.74 3.03
N PHE A 137 -12.83 2.66 3.99
CA PHE A 137 -12.42 2.35 5.35
C PHE A 137 -13.19 3.20 6.35
N LYS A 138 -13.44 2.63 7.53
CA LYS A 138 -13.93 3.38 8.71
C LYS A 138 -12.80 3.64 9.69
N ALA A 139 -12.73 4.86 10.21
CA ALA A 139 -11.82 5.26 11.28
C ALA A 139 -12.30 4.67 12.63
N ARG A 140 -11.98 3.40 12.91
CA ARG A 140 -12.39 2.71 14.13
C ARG A 140 -11.20 2.26 14.98
N GLY A 141 -11.11 2.78 16.20
CA GLY A 141 -10.06 2.41 17.15
C GLY A 141 -8.70 2.95 16.72
N ARG A 142 -7.66 2.10 16.77
CA ARG A 142 -6.27 2.51 16.54
C ARG A 142 -5.82 2.48 15.08
N ILE A 143 -6.58 1.85 14.19
CA ILE A 143 -6.28 1.76 12.74
C ILE A 143 -7.57 1.84 11.91
N PRO A 144 -7.53 2.34 10.67
CA PRO A 144 -8.71 2.33 9.81
C PRO A 144 -9.05 0.89 9.42
N ARG A 145 -10.33 0.52 9.47
CA ARG A 145 -10.78 -0.83 9.13
C ARG A 145 -11.44 -0.85 7.76
N PRO A 146 -11.11 -1.82 6.88
CA PRO A 146 -11.79 -1.97 5.60
C PRO A 146 -13.31 -2.03 5.78
N GLU A 147 -14.03 -1.38 4.90
CA GLU A 147 -15.48 -1.46 4.79
C GLU A 147 -15.82 -2.06 3.43
N GLY A 148 -16.01 -3.38 3.42
CA GLY A 148 -16.22 -4.16 2.21
C GLY A 148 -14.92 -4.51 1.47
N GLU A 149 -15.10 -5.30 0.43
CA GLU A 149 -14.03 -5.70 -0.47
C GLU A 149 -13.60 -4.55 -1.39
N PRO A 150 -12.33 -4.54 -1.85
CA PRO A 150 -11.90 -3.57 -2.86
C PRO A 150 -12.59 -3.83 -4.21
N VAL A 151 -12.81 -2.76 -4.96
CA VAL A 151 -13.42 -2.80 -6.29
C VAL A 151 -12.43 -2.35 -7.37
N TRP A 152 -12.66 -2.81 -8.60
CA TRP A 152 -11.99 -2.38 -9.83
C TRP A 152 -13.05 -1.87 -10.79
N LEU A 153 -12.93 -0.61 -11.21
CA LEU A 153 -13.95 0.12 -11.95
C LEU A 153 -13.32 1.02 -13.01
N LYS A 154 -14.06 1.34 -14.06
CA LYS A 154 -13.70 2.41 -15.01
C LYS A 154 -13.99 3.79 -14.43
N GLU A 155 -13.47 4.81 -15.10
CA GLU A 155 -13.57 6.22 -14.68
C GLU A 155 -15.01 6.69 -14.39
N GLY A 156 -15.97 6.35 -15.26
CA GLY A 156 -17.37 6.73 -15.05
C GLY A 156 -17.96 6.07 -13.80
N GLU A 157 -17.80 4.75 -13.69
CA GLU A 157 -18.33 3.94 -12.60
C GLU A 157 -17.72 4.33 -11.24
N ILE A 158 -16.42 4.64 -11.18
CA ILE A 158 -15.79 5.08 -9.93
C ILE A 158 -16.25 6.49 -9.54
N LYS A 159 -16.48 7.40 -10.48
CA LYS A 159 -17.05 8.72 -10.19
C LYS A 159 -18.46 8.61 -9.62
N GLU A 160 -19.29 7.75 -10.20
CA GLU A 160 -20.64 7.45 -9.70
C GLU A 160 -20.59 6.84 -8.29
N LEU A 161 -19.73 5.84 -8.08
CA LEU A 161 -19.52 5.22 -6.76
C LEU A 161 -19.12 6.26 -5.71
N LEU A 162 -18.19 7.16 -6.04
CA LEU A 162 -17.70 8.18 -5.12
C LEU A 162 -18.72 9.28 -4.85
N ALA A 163 -19.52 9.67 -5.86
CA ALA A 163 -20.62 10.61 -5.69
C ALA A 163 -21.74 10.04 -4.79
N GLY A 164 -22.03 8.74 -4.90
CA GLY A 164 -22.99 8.04 -4.05
C GLY A 164 -22.47 7.61 -2.68
N ALA A 165 -21.18 7.80 -2.38
CA ALA A 165 -20.56 7.30 -1.15
C ALA A 165 -20.85 8.14 0.11
N GLY A 166 -21.56 9.26 -0.05
CA GLY A 166 -21.83 10.22 1.02
C GLY A 166 -20.58 11.03 1.40
N VAL A 167 -20.41 11.29 2.70
CA VAL A 167 -19.28 12.10 3.19
C VAL A 167 -18.00 11.27 3.22
N ILE A 168 -17.05 11.62 2.34
CA ILE A 168 -15.78 10.90 2.22
C ILE A 168 -14.56 11.81 2.38
N TYR A 169 -13.46 11.21 2.82
CA TYR A 169 -12.11 11.74 2.71
C TYR A 169 -11.32 10.85 1.76
N ALA A 170 -10.73 11.41 0.71
CA ALA A 170 -10.06 10.61 -0.31
C ALA A 170 -8.53 10.61 -0.15
N ALA A 171 -7.92 9.43 -0.17
CA ALA A 171 -6.48 9.24 -0.24
C ALA A 171 -6.14 8.55 -1.57
N GLY A 172 -5.61 9.30 -2.54
CA GLY A 172 -5.25 8.82 -3.86
C GLY A 172 -3.75 8.68 -4.05
N ASP A 173 -3.29 7.67 -4.78
CA ASP A 173 -1.87 7.52 -5.13
C ASP A 173 -1.47 8.46 -6.28
N SER A 174 -1.25 9.74 -5.92
CA SER A 174 -0.81 10.79 -6.84
C SER A 174 0.62 10.62 -7.36
N GLU A 175 1.40 9.68 -6.82
CA GLU A 175 2.72 9.34 -7.36
C GLU A 175 2.61 8.57 -8.68
N GLU A 176 1.59 7.72 -8.80
CA GLU A 176 1.35 6.93 -10.00
C GLU A 176 0.37 7.62 -10.97
N ALA A 177 -0.65 8.33 -10.44
CA ALA A 177 -1.61 9.11 -11.23
C ALA A 177 -1.86 10.49 -10.59
N PRO A 178 -1.12 11.54 -10.99
CA PRO A 178 -1.25 12.89 -10.44
C PRO A 178 -2.68 13.46 -10.45
N GLU A 179 -3.49 13.05 -11.42
CA GLU A 179 -4.86 13.45 -11.67
C GLU A 179 -5.91 12.64 -10.88
N ILE A 180 -5.51 11.68 -10.05
CA ILE A 180 -6.44 10.73 -9.39
C ILE A 180 -7.54 11.41 -8.55
N TYR A 181 -7.28 12.63 -8.06
CA TYR A 181 -8.27 13.41 -7.32
C TYR A 181 -9.33 14.09 -8.19
N SER A 182 -9.20 14.05 -9.51
CA SER A 182 -10.29 14.46 -10.43
C SER A 182 -11.47 13.49 -10.43
N LEU A 183 -11.30 12.29 -9.84
CA LEU A 183 -12.35 11.28 -9.70
C LEU A 183 -13.34 11.57 -8.58
N VAL A 184 -12.95 12.39 -7.60
CA VAL A 184 -13.79 12.66 -6.43
C VAL A 184 -14.68 13.88 -6.69
N PRO A 185 -15.89 13.94 -6.07
CA PRO A 185 -16.75 15.11 -6.18
C PRO A 185 -16.05 16.41 -5.74
N GLN A 186 -16.39 17.53 -6.37
CA GLN A 186 -15.87 18.84 -5.99
C GLN A 186 -16.16 19.13 -4.51
N GLY A 187 -15.17 19.69 -3.80
CA GLY A 187 -15.27 19.98 -2.37
C GLY A 187 -14.99 18.78 -1.45
N THR A 188 -14.76 17.58 -2.00
CA THR A 188 -14.30 16.43 -1.22
C THR A 188 -12.97 16.73 -0.53
N ALA A 189 -12.86 16.42 0.76
CA ALA A 189 -11.60 16.53 1.47
C ALA A 189 -10.62 15.46 0.96
N VAL A 190 -9.42 15.89 0.57
CA VAL A 190 -8.39 14.99 0.03
C VAL A 190 -7.13 14.98 0.90
N ALA A 191 -6.47 13.82 0.94
CA ALA A 191 -5.19 13.67 1.60
C ALA A 191 -4.12 14.59 0.98
N PRO A 192 -3.21 15.14 1.79
CA PRO A 192 -2.19 16.05 1.28
C PRO A 192 -1.14 15.26 0.49
N ARG A 193 -0.55 15.90 -0.52
CA ARG A 193 0.42 15.29 -1.45
C ARG A 193 1.57 14.53 -0.75
N ALA A 194 1.95 14.96 0.45
CA ALA A 194 2.97 14.30 1.26
C ALA A 194 2.64 12.84 1.60
N VAL A 195 1.36 12.49 1.72
CA VAL A 195 0.82 11.15 2.01
C VAL A 195 -0.04 10.57 0.88
N SER A 196 -0.06 11.21 -0.30
CA SER A 196 -0.75 10.71 -1.49
C SER A 196 0.19 9.86 -2.34
N LYS A 197 0.86 8.91 -1.69
CA LYS A 197 1.87 7.97 -2.23
C LYS A 197 2.20 6.90 -1.20
N ILE A 198 2.82 5.79 -1.59
CA ILE A 198 3.31 4.80 -0.61
C ILE A 198 4.60 5.29 0.07
N ILE A 199 4.57 5.63 1.37
CA ILE A 199 5.80 5.88 2.15
C ILE A 199 6.37 4.53 2.62
N PRO A 200 7.67 4.22 2.38
CA PRO A 200 8.21 2.90 2.68
C PRO A 200 8.06 2.45 4.14
N ALA A 201 8.20 3.37 5.11
CA ALA A 201 8.00 3.07 6.53
C ALA A 201 6.58 2.52 6.84
N TYR A 202 5.55 2.98 6.11
CA TYR A 202 4.18 2.53 6.31
C TYR A 202 3.93 1.10 5.81
N ILE A 203 4.81 0.54 4.99
CA ILE A 203 4.75 -0.88 4.61
C ILE A 203 4.93 -1.76 5.85
N ILE A 204 5.92 -1.44 6.68
CA ILE A 204 6.16 -2.14 7.95
C ILE A 204 5.00 -1.89 8.90
N LYS A 205 4.62 -0.61 9.06
CA LYS A 205 3.58 -0.21 10.02
C LYS A 205 2.23 -0.87 9.74
N ALA A 206 1.77 -0.81 8.49
CA ALA A 206 0.51 -1.40 8.08
C ALA A 206 0.55 -2.93 8.15
N ALA A 207 1.58 -3.58 7.59
CA ALA A 207 1.68 -5.04 7.64
C ALA A 207 1.64 -5.58 9.08
N ARG A 208 2.30 -4.89 10.02
CA ARG A 208 2.25 -5.25 11.45
C ARG A 208 0.89 -4.97 12.07
N ALA A 209 0.26 -3.85 11.74
CA ALA A 209 -1.02 -3.47 12.34
C ALA A 209 -2.20 -4.33 11.86
N TYR A 210 -2.23 -4.69 10.57
CA TYR A 210 -3.25 -5.58 10.02
C TYR A 210 -2.95 -7.06 10.24
N GLY A 211 -1.66 -7.42 10.39
CA GLY A 211 -1.24 -8.74 10.87
C GLY A 211 -1.43 -9.89 9.88
N SER A 212 -1.80 -9.60 8.61
CA SER A 212 -1.96 -10.64 7.60
C SER A 212 -0.63 -11.34 7.33
N ARG A 213 -0.67 -12.68 7.22
CA ARG A 213 0.50 -13.53 6.93
C ARG A 213 0.44 -14.16 5.55
N THR A 214 -0.53 -13.75 4.73
CA THR A 214 -0.74 -14.32 3.40
C THR A 214 0.35 -13.85 2.44
N LEU A 215 0.89 -14.79 1.66
CA LEU A 215 1.71 -14.52 0.50
C LEU A 215 0.89 -14.52 -0.80
N LYS A 216 -0.45 -14.64 -0.69
CA LYS A 216 -1.34 -14.56 -1.85
C LYS A 216 -1.43 -13.09 -2.30
N PRO A 217 -1.08 -12.79 -3.56
CA PRO A 217 -1.25 -11.45 -4.11
C PRO A 217 -2.74 -11.08 -4.17
N LEU A 218 -3.06 -9.80 -4.00
CA LEU A 218 -4.38 -9.25 -4.26
C LEU A 218 -4.45 -8.83 -5.73
N TYR A 219 -4.98 -9.71 -6.57
CA TYR A 219 -5.34 -9.41 -7.95
C TYR A 219 -6.83 -9.07 -8.01
N LEU A 220 -7.14 -7.85 -8.44
CA LEU A 220 -8.51 -7.36 -8.59
C LEU A 220 -8.99 -7.39 -10.03
N LYS A 221 -8.05 -7.30 -10.99
CA LYS A 221 -8.35 -7.46 -12.39
C LYS A 221 -8.35 -8.97 -12.72
N PRO A 222 -9.48 -9.54 -13.19
CA PRO A 222 -9.52 -10.92 -13.63
C PRO A 222 -8.52 -11.15 -14.77
N ALA A 223 -8.05 -12.38 -14.92
CA ALA A 223 -7.33 -12.73 -16.14
C ALA A 223 -8.26 -12.55 -17.36
N LYS A 224 -7.71 -12.20 -18.53
CA LYS A 224 -8.50 -11.96 -19.74
C LYS A 224 -9.48 -13.12 -20.06
N TYR A 225 -9.04 -14.35 -19.83
CA TYR A 225 -9.83 -15.57 -19.99
C TYR A 225 -11.03 -15.69 -19.02
N GLU A 226 -10.96 -15.10 -17.82
CA GLU A 226 -12.06 -15.12 -16.85
C GLU A 226 -13.18 -14.13 -17.22
N MET A 227 -12.87 -13.13 -18.06
CA MET A 227 -13.87 -12.19 -18.58
C MET A 227 -14.59 -12.72 -19.82
N GLU A 228 -13.94 -13.60 -20.62
CA GLU A 228 -14.53 -14.19 -21.82
C GLU A 228 -15.62 -15.23 -21.48
N ASN A 229 -15.52 -15.92 -20.33
CA ASN A 229 -16.51 -16.90 -19.86
C ASN A 229 -17.71 -16.30 -19.09
N LYS A 230 -17.82 -14.97 -19.00
CA LYS A 230 -18.93 -14.27 -18.35
C LYS A 230 -19.86 -13.53 -19.32
N LYS A 231 -19.70 -13.77 -20.62
CA LYS A 231 -20.66 -13.39 -21.66
C LYS A 231 -21.53 -14.59 -22.00
#